data_AF-A0A431TZ99-F1
#
_entry.id   AF-A0A431TZ99-F1
#
_cell.length_a   1.000
_cell.length_b   1.000
_cell.length_c   1.000
_cell.angle_alpha   90.00
_cell.angle_beta   90.00
_cell.angle_gamma   90.00
#
_symmetry.space_group_name_H-M   'P 1'
#
loop_
_entity.id
_entity.type
_entity.pdbx_description
1 polymer ?
#
loop_
_entity_poly.entity_id
_entity_poly.type
_entity_poly.pdbx_seq_one_letter_code
_entity_poly.pdbx_strand_id
1 'polypeptide(L)'
;MPASTLAAQAFTSCLLLLSVLAGCQPKQRPVAEAAPTGAEPAADTVAGPLARAAIHRQFAQWRQRQVRAGRLWAPDSCKPWLLRGRELPELPLSLPDSAEYSYSFADLNQDGRLDGLMTFVPAQCDGGTGVLWLHLRYEVLALSAARGYRLHDSLRLAQFSRRPAAEKAGFYELDSLGPNRLYATYLEFGPESSACCPKVRRPAVFDFAARRRLR
;
A
#
# COMPACT_ATOMS: atom_id res chain seq x y z
N MET A 1 22.22 64.94 15.78
CA MET A 1 21.30 63.80 15.59
C MET A 1 22.07 62.66 14.94
N PRO A 2 22.49 61.62 15.67
CA PRO A 2 23.29 60.55 15.07
C PRO A 2 22.40 59.40 14.58
N ALA A 3 22.54 59.10 13.29
CA ALA A 3 21.96 57.94 12.61
C ALA A 3 22.90 56.74 12.81
N SER A 4 22.72 55.96 13.87
CA SER A 4 23.64 54.83 14.17
C SER A 4 23.03 53.72 15.02
N THR A 5 21.75 53.34 14.80
CA THR A 5 21.10 52.34 15.69
C THR A 5 20.18 51.32 15.03
N LEU A 6 20.10 51.28 13.69
CA LEU A 6 19.17 50.36 12.99
C LEU A 6 19.83 49.11 12.38
N ALA A 7 21.16 49.02 12.33
CA ALA A 7 21.84 47.88 11.69
C ALA A 7 22.03 46.65 12.59
N ALA A 8 21.89 46.78 13.92
CA ALA A 8 22.21 45.70 14.85
C ALA A 8 21.05 44.70 15.12
N GLN A 9 19.80 45.07 14.80
CA GLN A 9 18.63 44.20 15.06
C GLN A 9 18.29 43.24 13.91
N ALA A 10 18.86 43.43 12.71
CA ALA A 10 18.58 42.55 11.56
C ALA A 10 19.37 41.23 11.61
N PHE A 11 20.51 41.18 12.31
CA PHE A 11 21.34 39.98 12.36
C PHE A 11 20.90 38.94 13.39
N THR A 12 20.23 39.35 14.48
CA THR A 12 19.80 38.43 15.54
C THR A 12 18.58 37.61 15.14
N SER A 13 17.72 38.13 14.26
CA SER A 13 16.52 37.43 13.77
C SER A 13 16.81 36.33 12.74
N CYS A 14 17.99 36.35 12.10
CA CYS A 14 18.37 35.33 11.12
C CYS A 14 18.90 34.03 11.78
N LEU A 15 19.49 34.14 12.98
CA LEU A 15 20.05 33.00 13.72
C LEU A 15 19.00 32.13 14.43
N LEU A 16 17.80 32.66 14.69
CA LEU A 16 16.70 31.91 15.34
C LEU A 16 15.86 31.07 14.37
N LEU A 17 15.96 31.30 13.06
CA LEU A 17 15.26 30.49 12.04
C LEU A 17 16.02 29.22 11.64
N LEU A 18 17.32 29.12 11.92
CA LEU A 18 18.15 27.96 11.59
C LEU A 18 18.03 26.80 12.61
N SER A 19 17.59 27.06 13.85
CA SER A 19 17.45 26.02 14.87
C SER A 19 16.13 25.24 14.79
N VAL A 20 15.11 25.76 14.11
CA VAL A 20 13.83 25.05 13.94
C VAL A 20 13.91 23.97 12.85
N LEU A 21 14.85 24.09 11.90
CA LEU A 21 15.05 23.11 10.82
C LEU A 21 15.99 21.95 11.20
N ALA A 22 16.66 22.01 12.36
CA ALA A 22 17.58 20.96 12.80
C ALA A 22 16.91 19.79 13.58
N GLY A 23 15.60 19.85 13.81
CA GLY A 23 14.86 18.90 14.67
C GLY A 23 14.57 17.52 14.08
N CYS A 24 14.82 17.30 12.78
CA CYS A 24 14.62 16.01 12.13
C CYS A 24 15.91 15.50 11.49
N GLN A 25 16.97 15.35 12.27
CA GLN A 25 18.04 14.42 11.87
C GLN A 25 17.41 13.02 11.89
N PRO A 26 17.27 12.33 10.74
CA PRO A 26 16.79 10.96 10.74
C PRO A 26 17.81 10.16 11.55
N LYS A 27 17.40 9.73 12.75
CA LYS A 27 18.16 8.77 13.55
C LYS A 27 18.50 7.62 12.61
N GLN A 28 19.76 7.54 12.19
CA GLN A 28 20.24 6.48 11.31
C GLN A 28 19.94 5.17 12.03
N ARG A 29 18.81 4.55 11.67
CA ARG A 29 18.47 3.22 12.16
C ARG A 29 19.56 2.31 11.60
N PRO A 30 20.04 1.33 12.39
CA PRO A 30 20.77 0.22 11.80
C PRO A 30 19.91 -0.27 10.64
N VAL A 31 20.49 -0.28 9.44
CA VAL A 31 19.88 -0.87 8.26
C VAL A 31 19.50 -2.27 8.69
N ALA A 32 18.20 -2.48 8.91
CA ALA A 32 17.69 -3.82 9.09
C ALA A 32 18.16 -4.55 7.85
N GLU A 33 19.06 -5.52 8.06
CA GLU A 33 19.58 -6.42 7.05
C GLU A 33 18.41 -6.75 6.13
N ALA A 34 18.48 -6.21 4.91
CA ALA A 34 17.37 -6.27 3.97
C ALA A 34 16.96 -7.74 3.93
N ALA A 35 15.68 -8.01 4.24
CA ALA A 35 15.13 -9.34 4.07
C ALA A 35 15.64 -9.81 2.71
N PRO A 36 16.32 -10.98 2.65
CA PRO A 36 17.05 -11.39 1.47
C PRO A 36 16.14 -11.12 0.30
N THR A 37 16.60 -10.29 -0.63
CA THR A 37 15.98 -10.11 -1.94
C THR A 37 16.06 -11.50 -2.54
N GLY A 38 15.08 -12.33 -2.17
CA GLY A 38 14.98 -13.70 -2.58
C GLY A 38 14.85 -13.56 -4.07
N ALA A 39 15.95 -13.86 -4.76
CA ALA A 39 15.98 -13.94 -6.20
C ALA A 39 14.71 -14.70 -6.57
N GLU A 40 13.79 -13.99 -7.22
CA GLU A 40 12.53 -14.54 -7.69
C GLU A 40 12.92 -15.84 -8.38
N PRO A 41 12.57 -17.04 -7.84
CA PRO A 41 13.02 -18.28 -8.43
C PRO A 41 12.51 -18.24 -9.86
N ALA A 42 13.46 -18.25 -10.81
CA ALA A 42 13.21 -17.94 -12.21
C ALA A 42 12.10 -18.84 -12.74
N ALA A 43 10.87 -18.35 -12.67
CA ALA A 43 9.70 -19.00 -13.24
C ALA A 43 9.65 -18.72 -14.76
N ASP A 44 10.82 -18.79 -15.41
CA ASP A 44 11.04 -18.67 -16.85
C ASP A 44 10.66 -19.97 -17.57
N THR A 45 9.53 -20.55 -17.17
CA THR A 45 8.85 -21.50 -18.05
C THR A 45 8.03 -20.69 -19.05
N VAL A 46 7.93 -21.17 -20.30
CA VAL A 46 7.12 -20.54 -21.37
C VAL A 46 5.64 -20.35 -20.95
N ALA A 47 5.17 -21.10 -19.95
CA ALA A 47 3.85 -20.92 -19.33
C ALA A 47 3.74 -19.63 -18.49
N GLY A 48 4.83 -19.10 -17.96
CA GLY A 48 4.90 -17.91 -17.10
C GLY A 48 4.31 -16.65 -17.74
N PRO A 49 4.77 -16.22 -18.94
CA PRO A 49 4.25 -15.02 -19.60
C PRO A 49 2.75 -15.08 -19.90
N LEU A 50 2.25 -16.22 -20.40
CA LEU A 50 0.83 -16.40 -20.70
C LEU A 50 -0.03 -16.36 -19.42
N ALA A 51 0.44 -17.00 -18.34
CA ALA A 51 -0.22 -16.96 -17.04
C ALA A 51 -0.25 -15.53 -16.47
N ARG A 52 0.88 -14.81 -16.48
CA ARG A 52 0.97 -13.40 -16.06
C ARG A 52 -0.02 -12.53 -16.85
N ALA A 53 -0.08 -12.68 -18.17
CA ALA A 53 -1.03 -11.94 -19.02
C ALA A 53 -2.50 -12.25 -18.68
N ALA A 54 -2.82 -13.51 -18.37
CA ALA A 54 -4.16 -13.90 -17.94
C ALA A 54 -4.53 -13.26 -16.59
N ILE A 55 -3.61 -13.23 -15.62
CA ILE A 55 -3.82 -12.58 -14.32
C ILE A 55 -3.99 -11.07 -14.47
N HIS A 56 -3.13 -10.40 -15.26
CA HIS A 56 -3.28 -8.97 -15.54
C HIS A 56 -4.64 -8.64 -16.15
N ARG A 57 -5.17 -9.51 -17.03
CA ARG A 57 -6.52 -9.34 -17.59
C ARG A 57 -7.60 -9.41 -16.51
N GLN A 58 -7.47 -10.30 -15.54
CA GLN A 58 -8.40 -10.40 -14.41
C GLN A 58 -8.39 -9.13 -13.56
N PHE A 59 -7.20 -8.58 -13.29
CA PHE A 59 -7.07 -7.31 -12.57
C PHE A 59 -7.66 -6.13 -13.35
N ALA A 60 -7.43 -6.07 -14.67
CA ALA A 60 -8.03 -5.04 -15.52
C ALA A 60 -9.57 -5.11 -15.51
N GLN A 61 -10.13 -6.31 -15.65
CA GLN A 61 -11.58 -6.52 -15.56
C GLN A 61 -12.13 -6.16 -14.18
N TRP A 62 -11.39 -6.46 -13.11
CA TRP A 62 -11.75 -6.05 -11.76
C TRP A 62 -11.82 -4.53 -11.62
N ARG A 63 -10.79 -3.81 -12.06
CA ARG A 63 -10.76 -2.33 -12.04
C ARG A 63 -11.96 -1.74 -12.77
N GLN A 64 -12.26 -2.25 -13.96
CA GLN A 64 -13.45 -1.84 -14.73
C GLN A 64 -14.77 -2.11 -14.00
N ARG A 65 -14.86 -3.19 -13.22
CA ARG A 65 -16.05 -3.46 -12.38
C ARG A 65 -16.17 -2.47 -11.23
N GLN A 66 -15.07 -2.11 -10.56
CA GLN A 66 -15.09 -1.12 -9.48
C GLN A 66 -15.52 0.26 -9.99
N VAL A 67 -15.05 0.66 -11.18
CA VAL A 67 -15.46 1.90 -11.84
C VAL A 67 -16.94 1.89 -12.22
N ARG A 68 -17.42 0.82 -12.86
CA ARG A 68 -18.84 0.68 -13.21
C ARG A 68 -19.76 0.65 -11.98
N ALA A 69 -19.28 0.10 -10.87
CA ALA A 69 -20.02 0.07 -9.61
C ALA A 69 -19.98 1.39 -8.83
N GLY A 70 -19.25 2.40 -9.32
CA GLY A 70 -19.10 3.70 -8.64
C GLY A 70 -18.25 3.65 -7.36
N ARG A 71 -17.56 2.54 -7.08
CA ARG A 71 -16.74 2.36 -5.87
C ARG A 71 -15.37 3.02 -5.98
N LEU A 72 -14.85 3.09 -7.21
CA LEU A 72 -13.61 3.77 -7.53
C LEU A 72 -13.83 4.60 -8.80
N TRP A 73 -13.20 5.76 -8.87
CA TRP A 73 -13.23 6.61 -10.05
C TRP A 73 -12.12 6.20 -11.02
N ALA A 74 -12.33 6.41 -12.32
CA ALA A 74 -11.25 6.26 -13.28
C ALA A 74 -10.16 7.33 -13.03
N PRO A 75 -8.88 7.06 -13.37
CA PRO A 75 -7.77 7.97 -13.08
C PRO A 75 -8.05 9.42 -13.55
N ASP A 76 -8.54 9.58 -14.78
CA ASP A 76 -8.82 10.89 -15.39
C ASP A 76 -10.10 11.59 -14.90
N SER A 77 -10.92 10.88 -14.12
CA SER A 77 -12.20 11.38 -13.61
C SER A 77 -12.06 12.08 -12.26
N CYS A 78 -10.91 11.94 -11.60
CA CYS A 78 -10.63 12.40 -10.25
C CYS A 78 -10.32 13.91 -10.22
N LYS A 79 -11.35 14.74 -10.40
CA LYS A 79 -11.21 16.20 -10.52
C LYS A 79 -11.90 16.92 -9.36
N PRO A 80 -11.20 17.72 -8.55
CA PRO A 80 -11.78 18.37 -7.36
C PRO A 80 -13.04 19.21 -7.65
N TRP A 81 -13.11 19.84 -8.83
CA TRP A 81 -14.29 20.63 -9.20
C TRP A 81 -15.54 19.79 -9.50
N LEU A 82 -15.40 18.52 -9.89
CA LEU A 82 -16.53 17.60 -10.09
C LEU A 82 -17.15 17.15 -8.75
N LEU A 83 -16.41 17.33 -7.65
CA LEU A 83 -16.87 17.03 -6.29
C LEU A 83 -17.55 18.24 -5.62
N ARG A 84 -17.38 19.46 -6.17
CA ARG A 84 -17.97 20.66 -5.57
C ARG A 84 -19.50 20.57 -5.58
N GLY A 85 -20.11 20.77 -4.42
CA GLY A 85 -21.57 20.78 -4.26
C GLY A 85 -22.23 19.40 -4.34
N ARG A 86 -21.44 18.30 -4.30
CA ARG A 86 -21.98 16.95 -4.16
C ARG A 86 -21.78 16.46 -2.73
N GLU A 87 -22.85 16.01 -2.10
CA GLU A 87 -22.75 15.16 -0.93
C GLU A 87 -22.39 13.75 -1.42
N LEU A 88 -21.22 13.28 -0.99
CA LEU A 88 -20.75 11.94 -1.33
C LEU A 88 -20.90 11.05 -0.09
N PRO A 89 -21.57 9.89 -0.22
CA PRO A 89 -21.78 8.99 0.92
C PRO A 89 -20.46 8.36 1.42
N GLU A 90 -19.41 8.37 0.60
CA GLU A 90 -18.09 7.81 0.89
C GLU A 90 -16.98 8.74 0.33
N LEU A 91 -15.75 8.55 0.82
CA LEU A 91 -14.58 9.26 0.30
C LEU A 91 -14.41 9.00 -1.20
N PRO A 92 -14.27 10.04 -2.04
CA PRO A 92 -14.08 9.84 -3.47
C PRO A 92 -12.65 9.37 -3.76
N LEU A 93 -12.52 8.07 -3.98
CA LEU A 93 -11.28 7.40 -4.32
C LEU A 93 -11.21 7.13 -5.82
N SER A 94 -10.05 7.35 -6.43
CA SER A 94 -9.76 6.92 -7.81
C SER A 94 -8.70 5.83 -7.87
N LEU A 95 -8.73 5.11 -8.98
CA LEU A 95 -7.61 4.30 -9.41
C LEU A 95 -6.41 5.21 -9.72
N PRO A 96 -5.20 4.87 -9.26
CA PRO A 96 -3.97 5.57 -9.64
C PRO A 96 -3.56 5.21 -11.08
N ASP A 97 -2.48 5.82 -11.56
CA ASP A 97 -1.86 5.42 -12.82
C ASP A 97 -1.47 3.94 -12.78
N SER A 98 -1.49 3.28 -13.93
CA SER A 98 -1.07 1.89 -14.04
C SER A 98 0.37 1.60 -13.62
N ALA A 99 1.25 2.60 -13.69
CA ALA A 99 2.62 2.54 -13.22
C ALA A 99 2.73 2.46 -11.68
N GLU A 100 1.68 2.84 -10.96
CA GLU A 100 1.64 2.80 -9.48
C GLU A 100 1.13 1.46 -8.94
N TYR A 101 0.76 0.53 -9.83
CA TYR A 101 0.39 -0.83 -9.43
C TYR A 101 1.63 -1.68 -9.17
N SER A 102 1.68 -2.29 -7.99
CA SER A 102 2.68 -3.33 -7.68
C SER A 102 2.06 -4.71 -7.90
N TYR A 103 2.76 -5.55 -8.66
CA TYR A 103 2.33 -6.93 -8.94
C TYR A 103 3.33 -7.93 -8.39
N SER A 104 2.84 -8.99 -7.77
CA SER A 104 3.63 -10.13 -7.30
C SER A 104 2.98 -11.44 -7.75
N PHE A 105 3.78 -12.43 -8.09
CA PHE A 105 3.29 -13.70 -8.66
C PHE A 105 3.97 -14.89 -7.99
N ALA A 106 3.19 -15.91 -7.62
CA ALA A 106 3.71 -17.16 -7.08
C ALA A 106 2.65 -18.27 -7.19
N ASP A 107 3.04 -19.54 -7.07
CA ASP A 107 2.10 -20.65 -6.86
C ASP A 107 1.74 -20.72 -5.36
N LEU A 108 0.70 -19.98 -4.98
CA LEU A 108 0.31 -19.77 -3.60
C LEU A 108 -0.48 -20.95 -3.03
N ASN A 109 -1.26 -21.65 -3.86
CA ASN A 109 -2.05 -22.81 -3.44
C ASN A 109 -1.38 -24.17 -3.72
N GLN A 110 -0.17 -24.18 -4.29
CA GLN A 110 0.61 -25.36 -4.66
C GLN A 110 -0.09 -26.25 -5.69
N ASP A 111 -0.86 -25.65 -6.61
CA ASP A 111 -1.53 -26.38 -7.69
C ASP A 111 -0.71 -26.42 -8.99
N GLY A 112 0.52 -25.89 -8.97
CA GLY A 112 1.41 -25.80 -10.12
C GLY A 112 1.09 -24.64 -11.06
N ARG A 113 0.15 -23.76 -10.70
CA ARG A 113 -0.25 -22.61 -11.53
C ARG A 113 0.10 -21.31 -10.83
N LEU A 114 0.41 -20.32 -11.64
CA LEU A 114 0.77 -19.00 -11.15
C LEU A 114 -0.47 -18.27 -10.63
N ASP A 115 -0.40 -17.76 -9.42
CA ASP A 115 -1.32 -16.79 -8.81
C ASP A 115 -0.75 -15.38 -8.89
N GLY A 116 -1.57 -14.37 -8.60
CA GLY A 116 -1.11 -12.99 -8.61
C GLY A 116 -1.70 -12.14 -7.51
N LEU A 117 -0.93 -11.21 -7.00
CA LEU A 117 -1.34 -10.13 -6.12
C LEU A 117 -1.12 -8.81 -6.84
N MET A 118 -2.15 -7.97 -6.88
CA MET A 118 -2.05 -6.57 -7.26
C MET A 118 -2.27 -5.73 -6.01
N THR A 119 -1.35 -4.81 -5.75
CA THR A 119 -1.50 -3.82 -4.68
C THR A 119 -1.32 -2.41 -5.18
N PHE A 120 -2.04 -1.47 -4.59
CA PHE A 120 -1.94 -0.04 -4.91
C PHE A 120 -2.57 0.85 -3.85
N VAL A 121 -2.16 2.12 -3.82
CA VAL A 121 -2.81 3.17 -3.03
C VAL A 121 -3.74 3.95 -3.96
N PRO A 122 -5.04 4.08 -3.66
CA PRO A 122 -5.95 4.90 -4.45
C PRO A 122 -5.62 6.38 -4.26
N ALA A 123 -5.89 7.20 -5.27
CA ALA A 123 -5.77 8.64 -5.12
C ALA A 123 -7.06 9.23 -4.51
N GLN A 124 -6.93 10.24 -3.64
CA GLN A 124 -8.07 11.04 -3.18
C GLN A 124 -8.40 12.09 -4.22
N CYS A 125 -9.67 12.20 -4.59
CA CYS A 125 -10.10 13.18 -5.57
C CYS A 125 -10.33 14.59 -5.02
N ASP A 126 -10.35 14.76 -3.70
CA ASP A 126 -10.53 16.06 -3.03
C ASP A 126 -9.19 16.76 -2.71
N GLY A 127 -8.05 16.15 -3.06
CA GLY A 127 -6.71 16.70 -2.78
C GLY A 127 -6.17 16.39 -1.38
N GLY A 128 -6.82 15.54 -0.60
CA GLY A 128 -6.27 15.01 0.64
C GLY A 128 -5.06 14.09 0.37
N THR A 129 -3.92 14.37 1.00
CA THR A 129 -2.66 13.63 0.76
C THR A 129 -2.18 12.80 1.95
N GLY A 130 -2.60 13.13 3.17
CA GLY A 130 -1.90 12.66 4.38
C GLY A 130 -2.34 11.32 4.97
N VAL A 131 -3.58 10.89 4.73
CA VAL A 131 -4.20 9.79 5.53
C VAL A 131 -4.43 8.51 4.72
N LEU A 132 -4.48 8.61 3.39
CA LEU A 132 -4.75 7.46 2.52
C LEU A 132 -3.58 6.49 2.39
N TRP A 133 -2.37 7.04 2.25
CA TRP A 133 -1.16 6.25 1.96
C TRP A 133 -0.89 5.17 3.01
N LEU A 134 -1.40 5.34 4.23
CA LEU A 134 -1.06 4.48 5.36
C LEU A 134 -2.23 3.68 5.89
N HIS A 135 -3.45 3.83 5.34
CA HIS A 135 -4.61 3.06 5.80
C HIS A 135 -5.44 2.47 4.67
N LEU A 136 -5.28 2.96 3.45
CA LEU A 136 -6.08 2.58 2.30
C LEU A 136 -5.15 2.08 1.20
N ARG A 137 -4.62 0.87 1.39
CA ARG A 137 -4.00 0.09 0.32
C ARG A 137 -5.01 -0.94 -0.17
N TYR A 138 -5.26 -0.97 -1.47
CA TYR A 138 -6.04 -2.04 -2.09
C TYR A 138 -5.14 -3.24 -2.33
N GLU A 139 -5.65 -4.42 -2.00
CA GLU A 139 -4.99 -5.71 -2.18
C GLU A 139 -5.95 -6.65 -2.90
N VAL A 140 -5.60 -7.02 -4.14
CA VAL A 140 -6.44 -7.87 -4.99
C VAL A 140 -5.65 -9.12 -5.34
N LEU A 141 -6.09 -10.26 -4.84
CA LEU A 141 -5.49 -11.57 -5.12
C LEU A 141 -6.28 -12.31 -6.19
N ALA A 142 -5.61 -12.71 -7.25
CA ALA A 142 -6.08 -13.65 -8.26
C ALA A 142 -5.53 -15.03 -7.93
N LEU A 143 -6.40 -15.89 -7.37
CA LEU A 143 -6.09 -17.28 -7.05
C LEU A 143 -6.52 -18.19 -8.20
N SER A 144 -5.63 -19.03 -8.67
CA SER A 144 -5.87 -20.06 -9.66
C SER A 144 -6.97 -21.01 -9.18
N ALA A 145 -7.82 -21.41 -10.13
CA ALA A 145 -8.93 -22.33 -9.90
C ALA A 145 -9.15 -23.18 -11.16
N ALA A 146 -9.91 -24.28 -11.05
CA ALA A 146 -10.14 -25.23 -12.15
C ALA A 146 -10.51 -24.57 -13.49
N ARG A 147 -11.21 -23.43 -13.47
CA ARG A 147 -11.57 -22.64 -14.65
C ARG A 147 -11.09 -21.19 -14.52
N GLY A 148 -9.79 -20.96 -14.73
CA GLY A 148 -9.20 -19.62 -14.71
C GLY A 148 -8.77 -19.19 -13.31
N TYR A 149 -9.28 -18.03 -12.87
CA TYR A 149 -8.88 -17.35 -11.63
C TYR A 149 -10.10 -16.86 -10.84
N ARG A 150 -10.01 -16.95 -9.52
CA ARG A 150 -10.93 -16.34 -8.56
C ARG A 150 -10.28 -15.10 -7.96
N LEU A 151 -11.02 -14.00 -7.91
CA LEU A 151 -10.53 -12.75 -7.35
C LEU A 151 -11.00 -12.58 -5.91
N HIS A 152 -10.07 -12.19 -5.04
CA HIS A 152 -10.29 -11.80 -3.66
C HIS A 152 -9.82 -10.36 -3.49
N ASP A 153 -10.76 -9.42 -3.41
CA ASP A 153 -10.54 -7.97 -3.30
C ASP A 153 -10.93 -7.40 -1.93
N SER A 154 -11.34 -8.28 -1.03
CA SER A 154 -11.67 -8.00 0.37
C SER A 154 -10.70 -8.72 1.28
N LEU A 155 -9.44 -8.87 0.86
CA LEU A 155 -8.36 -9.40 1.68
C LEU A 155 -8.08 -8.45 2.85
N ARG A 156 -9.03 -8.33 3.78
CA ARG A 156 -8.70 -7.87 5.12
C ARG A 156 -7.85 -8.97 5.68
N LEU A 157 -6.54 -8.76 5.74
CA LEU A 157 -5.59 -9.64 6.41
C LEU A 157 -6.01 -10.03 7.84
N ALA A 158 -6.97 -9.32 8.44
CA ALA A 158 -7.73 -9.77 9.61
C ALA A 158 -8.31 -11.21 9.50
N GLN A 159 -8.62 -11.71 8.29
CA GLN A 159 -9.06 -13.09 8.07
C GLN A 159 -7.88 -14.09 8.13
N PHE A 160 -6.67 -13.65 7.75
CA PHE A 160 -5.42 -14.43 7.78
C PHE A 160 -4.67 -14.31 9.10
N SER A 161 -4.97 -13.28 9.90
CA SER A 161 -4.42 -13.09 11.23
C SER A 161 -5.51 -13.49 12.22
N ARG A 162 -5.38 -14.68 12.83
CA ARG A 162 -5.90 -14.82 14.20
C ARG A 162 -5.02 -13.87 15.01
N ARG A 163 -5.38 -12.59 15.05
CA ARG A 163 -4.57 -11.57 15.70
C ARG A 163 -4.34 -12.03 17.12
N PRO A 164 -3.09 -12.22 17.58
CA PRO A 164 -2.83 -12.29 19.00
C PRO A 164 -3.54 -11.10 19.65
N ALA A 165 -4.18 -11.28 20.81
CA ALA A 165 -4.94 -10.22 21.46
C ALA A 165 -4.12 -8.93 21.72
N ALA A 166 -2.79 -9.04 21.65
CA ALA A 166 -1.82 -7.95 21.74
C ALA A 166 -1.69 -7.07 20.48
N GLU A 167 -2.12 -7.52 19.29
CA GLU A 167 -1.97 -6.79 18.01
C GLU A 167 -3.26 -6.07 17.59
N LYS A 168 -4.00 -5.52 18.55
CA LYS A 168 -5.27 -4.82 18.28
C LYS A 168 -5.09 -3.45 17.63
N ALA A 169 -3.94 -2.80 17.83
CA ALA A 169 -3.69 -1.43 17.39
C ALA A 169 -3.11 -1.33 15.96
N GLY A 170 -2.68 -2.45 15.36
CA GLY A 170 -2.04 -2.45 14.05
C GLY A 170 -2.86 -3.12 12.94
N PHE A 171 -2.26 -3.16 11.75
CA PHE A 171 -2.72 -3.93 10.61
C PHE A 171 -1.53 -4.49 9.84
N TYR A 172 -1.80 -5.40 8.92
CA TYR A 172 -0.81 -5.99 8.03
C TYR A 172 -1.04 -5.40 6.64
N GLU A 173 0.04 -5.11 5.91
CA GLU A 173 0.03 -4.84 4.48
C GLU A 173 0.70 -6.00 3.74
N LEU A 174 0.05 -6.56 2.73
CA LEU A 174 0.66 -7.55 1.86
C LEU A 174 1.71 -6.88 0.97
N ASP A 175 2.93 -7.43 1.01
CA ASP A 175 4.07 -6.94 0.25
C ASP A 175 4.26 -7.78 -1.01
N SER A 176 4.27 -9.10 -0.87
CA SER A 176 4.57 -10.04 -1.95
C SER A 176 4.04 -11.45 -1.70
N LEU A 177 4.11 -12.29 -2.72
CA LEU A 177 3.76 -13.71 -2.69
C LEU A 177 5.01 -14.57 -2.78
N GLY A 178 4.97 -15.75 -2.17
CA GLY A 178 5.88 -16.85 -2.42
C GLY A 178 5.15 -18.18 -2.49
N PRO A 179 5.84 -19.27 -2.85
CA PRO A 179 5.24 -20.59 -2.87
C PRO A 179 4.62 -20.93 -1.51
N ASN A 180 3.30 -21.11 -1.46
CA ASN A 180 2.54 -21.34 -0.22
C ASN A 180 2.68 -20.26 0.88
N ARG A 181 3.17 -19.06 0.56
CA ARG A 181 3.47 -18.02 1.56
C ARG A 181 2.98 -16.65 1.11
N LEU A 182 2.46 -15.90 2.08
CA LEU A 182 2.19 -14.48 1.96
C LEU A 182 3.22 -13.72 2.79
N TYR A 183 3.88 -12.74 2.18
CA TYR A 183 4.77 -11.82 2.88
C TYR A 183 4.04 -10.52 3.13
N ALA A 184 4.16 -10.02 4.35
CA ALA A 184 3.47 -8.82 4.78
C ALA A 184 4.34 -8.00 5.74
N THR A 185 3.95 -6.76 5.94
CA THR A 185 4.51 -5.88 6.95
C THR A 185 3.42 -5.53 7.97
N TYR A 186 3.66 -5.85 9.24
CA TYR A 186 2.85 -5.35 10.35
C TYR A 186 3.20 -3.88 10.62
N LEU A 187 2.17 -3.04 10.65
CA LEU A 187 2.23 -1.61 10.93
C LEU A 187 1.36 -1.28 12.15
N GLU A 188 1.93 -0.54 13.09
CA GLU A 188 1.21 -0.01 14.25
C GLU A 188 1.47 1.49 14.40
N PHE A 189 0.40 2.26 14.60
CA PHE A 189 0.45 3.71 14.78
C PHE A 189 0.08 4.02 16.23
N GLY A 190 0.93 4.80 16.90
CA GLY A 190 0.65 5.28 18.25
C GLY A 190 -0.04 6.65 18.24
N PRO A 191 -0.52 7.14 19.39
CA PRO A 191 -1.06 8.51 19.51
C PRO A 191 -0.06 9.59 19.10
N GLU A 192 1.23 9.34 19.35
CA GLU A 192 2.34 10.25 19.01
C GLU A 192 2.85 10.06 17.57
N SER A 193 2.38 9.02 16.87
CA SER A 193 2.74 8.82 15.47
C SER A 193 1.98 9.84 14.66
N SER A 194 2.69 10.80 14.05
CA SER A 194 2.13 11.53 12.91
C SER A 194 1.64 10.50 11.90
N ALA A 195 0.50 10.79 11.24
CA ALA A 195 -0.16 9.86 10.35
C ALA A 195 0.80 9.21 9.33
N CYS A 196 1.92 9.87 8.98
CA CYS A 196 2.97 9.43 8.06
C CYS A 196 3.92 8.30 8.55
N CYS A 197 4.06 8.04 9.86
CA CYS A 197 5.16 7.21 10.38
C CYS A 197 4.69 6.17 11.41
N PRO A 198 4.62 4.87 11.05
CA PRO A 198 4.26 3.83 12.00
C PRO A 198 5.28 3.74 13.14
N LYS A 199 4.79 3.62 14.38
CA LYS A 199 5.62 3.38 15.57
C LYS A 199 6.31 2.01 15.50
N VAL A 200 5.58 1.00 15.03
CA VAL A 200 6.09 -0.36 14.83
C VAL A 200 5.98 -0.72 13.36
N ARG A 201 7.09 -1.21 12.80
CA ARG A 201 7.14 -1.81 11.47
C ARG A 201 7.90 -3.12 11.58
N ARG A 202 7.27 -4.25 11.26
CA ARG A 202 7.86 -5.59 11.42
C ARG A 202 7.42 -6.51 10.28
N PRO A 203 8.34 -7.25 9.64
CA PRO A 203 7.98 -8.23 8.63
C PRO A 203 7.18 -9.38 9.26
N ALA A 204 6.26 -9.94 8.48
CA ALA A 204 5.43 -11.07 8.84
C ALA A 204 5.32 -12.02 7.64
N VAL A 205 5.20 -13.31 7.95
CA VAL A 205 5.03 -14.37 6.95
C VAL A 205 3.85 -15.22 7.37
N PHE A 206 2.97 -15.51 6.43
CA PHE A 206 1.82 -16.37 6.67
C PHE A 206 1.85 -17.57 5.71
N ASP A 207 1.67 -18.76 6.25
CA ASP A 207 1.44 -19.96 5.44
C ASP A 207 0.02 -19.97 4.88
N PHE A 208 -0.09 -20.12 3.55
CA PHE A 208 -1.38 -20.10 2.87
C PHE A 208 -2.19 -21.38 3.11
N ALA A 209 -1.54 -22.55 3.02
CA ALA A 209 -2.16 -23.86 3.20
C ALA A 209 -2.76 -24.08 4.61
N ALA A 210 -2.21 -23.43 5.64
CA ALA A 210 -2.77 -23.48 7.00
C ALA A 210 -4.15 -22.79 7.11
N ARG A 211 -4.59 -22.09 6.06
CA ARG A 211 -5.78 -21.23 6.03
C ARG A 211 -6.79 -21.63 4.96
N ARG A 212 -6.96 -22.94 4.70
CA ARG A 212 -7.89 -23.59 3.72
C ARG A 212 -9.36 -23.13 3.68
N ARG A 213 -9.79 -22.16 4.49
CA ARG A 213 -11.15 -21.60 4.53
C ARG A 213 -11.45 -20.55 3.45
N LEU A 214 -10.54 -20.30 2.50
CA LEU A 214 -10.81 -19.42 1.33
C LEU A 214 -11.50 -20.15 0.16
N ARG A 215 -11.98 -21.37 0.39
CA ARG A 215 -12.71 -22.18 -0.59
C ARG A 215 -14.10 -21.65 -0.87
#